data_AF-A0A963QN37-F1
#
_entry.id   AF-A0A963QN37-F1
#
_cell.length_a   1.000
_cell.length_b   1.000
_cell.length_c   1.000
_cell.angle_alpha   90.00
_cell.angle_beta   90.00
_cell.angle_gamma   90.00
#
_symmetry.space_group_name_H-M   'P 1'
#
loop_
_entity.id
_entity.type
_entity.pdbx_description
1 polymer ?
#
loop_
_entity_poly.entity_id
_entity_poly.type
_entity_poly.pdbx_seq_one_letter_code
_entity_poly.pdbx_strand_id
1 'polypeptide(L)'
;MIDLSEQALSVVEIHATAWGLPTSAERVAKRVCSTMDEISNFYDAMLPHMEEILDYLNQFSLDTIPDNVKPIAWTALAMCEVDNPVRWKSVTLSSGFDVLGMVPKSSFYDSSFVA
;
A
#
# COMPACT_ATOMS: atom_id res chain seq x y z
N MET A 1 -4.30 -4.00 -25.43
CA MET A 1 -3.71 -4.37 -24.14
C MET A 1 -2.59 -3.38 -23.93
N ILE A 2 -2.70 -2.53 -22.91
CA ILE A 2 -1.64 -1.61 -22.51
C ILE A 2 -0.64 -2.47 -21.75
N ASP A 3 0.63 -2.41 -22.14
CA ASP A 3 1.73 -3.07 -21.44
C ASP A 3 2.51 -2.01 -20.67
N LEU A 4 3.07 -2.40 -19.52
CA LEU A 4 3.98 -1.53 -18.76
C LEU A 4 5.29 -1.36 -19.52
N SER A 5 5.84 -0.16 -19.45
CA SER A 5 7.21 0.14 -19.80
C SER A 5 8.18 -0.69 -18.96
N GLU A 6 9.34 -1.00 -19.54
CA GLU A 6 10.40 -1.74 -18.83
C GLU A 6 10.83 -1.02 -17.55
N GLN A 7 10.81 0.31 -17.55
CA GLN A 7 11.14 1.11 -16.38
C GLN A 7 10.11 0.94 -15.26
N ALA A 8 8.82 1.09 -15.56
CA ALA A 8 7.75 0.92 -14.57
C ALA A 8 7.76 -0.50 -13.99
N LEU A 9 7.92 -1.52 -14.85
CA LEU A 9 7.98 -2.91 -14.42
C LEU A 9 9.18 -3.16 -13.50
N SER A 10 10.37 -2.68 -13.87
CA SER A 10 11.59 -2.82 -13.07
C SER A 10 11.46 -2.18 -11.68
N VAL A 11 10.90 -0.97 -11.60
CA VAL A 11 10.65 -0.29 -10.31
C VAL A 11 9.70 -1.11 -9.45
N VAL A 12 8.61 -1.62 -10.02
CA VAL A 12 7.67 -2.49 -9.30
C VAL A 12 8.36 -3.75 -8.79
N GLU A 13 9.14 -4.44 -9.62
CA GLU A 13 9.83 -5.68 -9.24
C GLU A 13 10.81 -5.48 -8.09
N ILE A 14 11.56 -4.37 -8.09
CA ILE A 14 12.49 -4.01 -7.01
C ILE A 14 11.76 -3.87 -5.67
N HIS A 15 10.56 -3.29 -5.68
CA HIS A 15 9.83 -2.97 -4.45
C HIS A 15 8.78 -4.02 -4.04
N ALA A 16 8.31 -4.86 -4.96
CA ALA A 16 7.19 -5.77 -4.74
C ALA A 16 7.43 -6.76 -3.59
N THR A 17 8.66 -7.22 -3.39
CA THR A 17 8.98 -8.14 -2.29
C THR A 17 8.77 -7.49 -0.91
N ALA A 18 9.06 -6.20 -0.78
CA ALA A 18 8.95 -5.48 0.49
C ALA A 18 7.59 -4.81 0.69
N TRP A 19 7.01 -4.25 -0.37
CA TRP A 19 5.82 -3.41 -0.31
C TRP A 19 4.58 -4.06 -0.93
N GLY A 20 4.74 -5.00 -1.87
CA GLY A 20 3.67 -5.72 -2.55
C GLY A 20 3.03 -6.82 -1.69
N LEU A 21 2.74 -6.52 -0.43
CA LEU A 21 2.14 -7.49 0.50
C LEU A 21 0.62 -7.62 0.24
N PRO A 22 0.04 -8.84 0.31
CA PRO A 22 -1.33 -9.08 -0.12
C PRO A 22 -2.39 -8.28 0.64
N THR A 23 -2.23 -8.15 1.96
CA THR A 23 -3.25 -7.54 2.82
C THR A 23 -2.89 -6.10 3.23
N SER A 24 -3.91 -5.27 3.46
CA SER A 24 -3.69 -3.92 4.00
C SER A 24 -3.01 -3.98 5.37
N ALA A 25 -3.36 -4.94 6.23
CA ALA A 25 -2.72 -5.12 7.54
C ALA A 25 -1.20 -5.37 7.43
N GLU A 26 -0.76 -6.23 6.50
CA GLU A 26 0.66 -6.47 6.26
C GLU A 26 1.38 -5.23 5.72
N ARG A 27 0.78 -4.51 4.76
CA ARG A 27 1.35 -3.27 4.20
C ARG A 27 1.45 -2.16 5.25
N VAL A 28 0.44 -2.03 6.10
CA VAL A 28 0.45 -1.08 7.20
C VAL A 28 1.47 -1.48 8.27
N ALA A 29 1.55 -2.77 8.63
CA ALA A 29 2.60 -3.28 9.51
C ALA A 29 4.00 -2.98 8.97
N LYS A 30 4.22 -3.18 7.67
CA LYS A 30 5.47 -2.81 6.99
C LYS A 30 5.75 -1.31 7.14
N ARG A 31 4.77 -0.46 6.82
CA ARG A 31 4.88 1.01 6.95
C ARG A 31 5.26 1.43 8.37
N VAL A 32 4.57 0.92 9.40
CA VAL A 32 4.82 1.33 10.79
C VAL A 32 6.17 0.87 11.33
N CYS A 33 6.75 -0.20 10.77
CA CYS A 33 8.08 -0.68 11.09
C CYS A 33 9.19 -0.07 10.20
N SER A 34 8.85 0.77 9.23
CA SER A 34 9.79 1.40 8.31
C SER A 34 10.25 2.78 8.78
N THR A 35 11.43 3.21 8.33
CA THR A 35 11.89 4.58 8.54
C THR A 35 11.23 5.53 7.53
N MET A 36 11.17 6.83 7.85
CA MET A 36 10.69 7.84 6.90
C MET A 36 11.54 7.87 5.62
N ASP A 37 12.85 7.60 5.70
CA ASP A 37 13.73 7.52 4.53
C ASP A 37 13.36 6.33 3.64
N GLU A 38 13.09 5.16 4.22
CA GLU A 38 12.65 3.99 3.47
C GLU A 38 11.31 4.24 2.76
N ILE A 39 10.38 4.88 3.46
CA ILE A 39 9.08 5.26 2.90
C ILE A 39 9.24 6.26 1.77
N SER A 40 10.07 7.29 1.95
CA SER A 40 10.29 8.34 0.96
C SER A 40 10.96 7.77 -0.29
N ASN A 41 11.96 6.90 -0.12
CA ASN A 41 12.62 6.22 -1.23
C ASN A 41 11.65 5.37 -2.06
N PHE A 42 10.75 4.62 -1.41
CA PHE A 42 9.72 3.85 -2.12
C PHE A 42 8.73 4.77 -2.85
N TYR A 43 8.25 5.81 -2.16
CA TYR A 43 7.29 6.75 -2.71
C TYR A 43 7.86 7.48 -3.94
N ASP A 44 9.07 8.04 -3.83
CA ASP A 44 9.71 8.79 -4.91
C ASP A 44 10.03 7.92 -6.13
N ALA A 45 10.35 6.64 -5.91
CA ALA A 45 10.59 5.70 -7.00
C ALA A 45 9.29 5.32 -7.74
N MET A 46 8.21 5.07 -7.01
CA MET A 46 6.95 4.59 -7.58
C MET A 46 6.09 5.71 -8.18
N LEU A 47 6.04 6.90 -7.56
CA LEU A 47 5.11 7.97 -7.92
C LEU A 47 5.13 8.33 -9.42
N PRO A 48 6.30 8.47 -10.09
CA PRO A 48 6.34 8.81 -11.52
C PRO A 48 5.67 7.78 -12.44
N HIS A 49 5.54 6.54 -11.98
CA HIS A 49 4.99 5.42 -12.75
C HIS A 49 3.52 5.10 -12.39
N MET A 50 2.94 5.76 -11.39
CA MET A 50 1.63 5.37 -10.86
C MET A 50 0.49 5.53 -11.87
N GLU A 51 0.51 6.57 -12.71
CA GLU A 51 -0.52 6.75 -13.75
C GLU A 51 -0.51 5.57 -14.73
N GLU A 52 0.66 5.21 -15.22
CA GLU A 52 0.87 4.08 -16.13
C GLU A 52 0.49 2.73 -15.49
N ILE A 53 0.87 2.52 -14.22
CA ILE A 53 0.52 1.31 -13.47
C ILE A 53 -0.99 1.19 -13.30
N LEU A 54 -1.68 2.29 -12.97
CA LEU A 54 -3.13 2.28 -12.82
C LEU A 54 -3.83 2.01 -14.15
N ASP A 55 -3.39 2.61 -15.25
CA ASP A 55 -3.91 2.33 -16.59
C ASP A 55 -3.73 0.86 -16.99
N TYR A 56 -2.57 0.26 -16.67
CA TYR A 56 -2.34 -1.17 -16.85
C TYR A 56 -3.32 -2.01 -16.03
N LEU A 57 -3.48 -1.71 -14.73
CA LEU A 57 -4.31 -2.47 -13.79
C LEU A 57 -5.81 -2.37 -14.09
N ASN A 58 -6.28 -1.23 -14.61
CA ASN A 58 -7.69 -0.99 -14.97
C ASN A 58 -8.21 -1.91 -16.08
N GLN A 59 -7.33 -2.69 -16.72
CA GLN A 59 -7.71 -3.72 -17.70
C GLN A 59 -8.22 -5.01 -17.06
N PHE A 60 -7.99 -5.22 -15.76
CA PHE A 60 -8.36 -6.43 -15.04
C PHE A 60 -9.55 -6.17 -14.10
N SER A 61 -10.45 -7.16 -13.98
CA SER A 61 -11.51 -7.10 -12.97
C SER A 61 -10.92 -7.30 -11.57
N LEU A 62 -11.39 -6.53 -10.59
CA LEU A 62 -10.97 -6.63 -9.20
C LEU A 62 -11.26 -8.01 -8.59
N ASP A 63 -12.33 -8.67 -9.03
CA ASP A 63 -12.71 -10.01 -8.56
C ASP A 63 -11.79 -11.11 -9.11
N THR A 64 -11.07 -10.83 -10.20
CA THR A 64 -10.30 -11.82 -10.96
C THR A 64 -8.96 -11.27 -11.45
N ILE A 65 -8.16 -10.69 -10.55
CA ILE A 65 -6.79 -10.25 -10.88
C ILE A 65 -5.90 -11.49 -11.07
N PRO A 66 -5.22 -11.64 -12.24
CA PRO A 66 -4.31 -12.75 -12.49
C PRO A 66 -3.14 -12.82 -11.50
N ASP A 67 -2.66 -14.01 -11.18
CA ASP A 67 -1.60 -14.21 -10.18
C ASP A 67 -0.29 -13.48 -10.52
N ASN A 68 0.05 -13.38 -11.80
CA ASN A 68 1.22 -12.64 -12.27
C ASN A 68 1.06 -11.11 -12.17
N VAL A 69 -0.17 -10.61 -12.04
CA VAL A 69 -0.48 -9.18 -11.91
C VAL A 69 -0.65 -8.76 -10.45
N LYS A 70 -0.97 -9.69 -9.56
CA LYS A 70 -1.16 -9.44 -8.12
C LYS A 70 0.00 -8.67 -7.46
N PRO A 71 1.29 -9.01 -7.68
CA PRO A 71 2.40 -8.25 -7.08
C PRO A 71 2.40 -6.78 -7.50
N ILE A 72 2.05 -6.48 -8.76
CA ILE A 72 1.94 -5.11 -9.28
C ILE A 72 0.79 -4.39 -8.57
N ALA A 73 -0.38 -5.01 -8.51
CA ALA A 73 -1.55 -4.47 -7.84
C ALA A 73 -1.31 -4.19 -6.35
N TRP A 74 -0.68 -5.12 -5.64
CA TRP A 74 -0.38 -4.95 -4.22
C TRP A 74 0.67 -3.87 -3.96
N THR A 75 1.66 -3.72 -4.85
CA THR A 75 2.66 -2.65 -4.75
C THR A 75 2.02 -1.28 -5.01
N ALA A 76 1.10 -1.18 -5.98
CA ALA A 76 0.30 0.01 -6.20
C ALA A 76 -0.58 0.34 -4.98
N LEU A 77 -1.19 -0.66 -4.33
CA LEU A 77 -1.95 -0.44 -3.09
C LEU A 77 -1.06 0.01 -1.93
N ALA A 78 0.21 -0.39 -1.89
CA ALA A 78 1.16 0.09 -0.89
C ALA A 78 1.39 1.61 -1.01
N MET A 79 1.35 2.17 -2.22
CA MET A 79 1.43 3.62 -2.43
C MET A 79 0.33 4.39 -1.71
N CYS A 80 -0.90 3.87 -1.71
CA CYS A 80 -2.01 4.46 -0.94
C CYS A 80 -1.74 4.47 0.57
N GLU A 81 -1.02 3.47 1.08
CA GLU A 81 -0.68 3.38 2.51
C GLU A 81 0.47 4.32 2.90
N VAL A 82 1.39 4.62 1.98
CA VAL A 82 2.58 5.46 2.26
C VAL A 82 2.44 6.93 1.90
N ASP A 83 1.47 7.32 1.07
CA ASP A 83 1.19 8.73 0.73
C ASP A 83 1.00 9.59 2.00
N ASN A 84 0.24 9.05 2.95
CA ASN A 84 -0.02 9.72 4.22
C ASN A 84 1.26 9.97 5.04
N PRO A 85 2.13 8.99 5.29
CA PRO A 85 3.40 9.28 5.95
C PRO A 85 4.23 10.37 5.29
N VAL A 86 4.34 10.37 3.96
CA VAL A 86 5.14 11.37 3.23
C VAL A 86 4.54 12.77 3.40
N ARG A 87 3.23 12.91 3.18
CA ARG A 87 2.55 14.21 3.27
C ARG A 87 2.54 14.79 4.69
N TRP A 88 2.37 13.96 5.71
CA TRP A 88 2.30 14.40 7.11
C TRP A 88 3.63 14.28 7.87
N LYS A 89 4.68 13.76 7.22
CA LYS A 89 6.02 13.55 7.79
C LYS A 89 6.00 12.72 9.07
N SER A 90 5.09 11.75 9.15
CA SER A 90 4.92 10.88 10.32
C SER A 90 4.47 9.51 9.88
N VAL A 91 5.18 8.47 10.32
CA VAL A 91 4.89 7.07 9.97
C VAL A 91 3.48 6.66 10.42
N THR A 92 3.07 7.11 11.60
CA THR A 92 1.73 6.92 12.14
C THR A 92 1.02 8.27 12.21
N LEU A 93 -0.22 8.30 11.72
CA LEU A 93 -1.08 9.46 11.88
C LEU A 93 -1.71 9.39 13.27
N SER A 94 -1.42 10.35 14.14
CA SER A 94 -1.99 10.43 15.48
C SER A 94 -3.53 10.55 15.48
N SER A 95 -4.12 11.02 14.37
CA SER A 95 -5.56 11.11 14.15
C SER A 95 -6.09 10.14 13.08
N GLY A 96 -5.23 9.30 12.50
CA GLY A 96 -5.62 8.39 11.43
C GLY A 96 -6.21 7.10 11.96
N PHE A 97 -7.18 6.54 11.24
CA PHE A 97 -7.64 5.18 11.47
C PHE A 97 -6.58 4.22 10.90
N ASP A 98 -5.89 3.50 11.78
CA ASP A 98 -5.00 2.41 11.40
C ASP A 98 -5.73 1.07 11.57
N VAL A 99 -5.67 0.21 10.55
CA VAL A 99 -6.26 -1.14 10.59
C VAL A 99 -5.71 -2.00 11.72
N LEU A 100 -4.48 -1.73 12.18
CA LEU A 100 -3.87 -2.42 13.31
C LEU A 100 -4.47 -2.00 14.67
N GLY A 101 -5.07 -0.81 14.74
CA GLY A 101 -5.76 -0.31 15.93
C GLY A 101 -7.26 -0.66 15.95
N MET A 102 -7.78 -1.31 14.91
CA MET A 102 -9.20 -1.66 14.86
C MET A 102 -9.51 -2.89 15.70
N VAL A 103 -10.46 -2.75 16.62
CA VAL A 103 -10.92 -3.84 17.48
C VAL A 103 -12.28 -4.33 16.97
N PRO A 104 -12.47 -5.65 16.74
CA PRO A 104 -13.78 -6.20 16.42
C PRO A 104 -14.79 -5.86 17.51
N LYS A 105 -15.94 -5.31 17.13
CA LYS A 105 -16.99 -5.02 18.11
C LYS A 105 -17.55 -6.33 18.67
N SER A 106 -17.53 -6.44 20.00
CA SER A 106 -18.17 -7.56 20.70
C SER A 106 -19.69 -7.37 20.85
N SER A 107 -20.16 -6.11 20.85
CA SER A 107 -21.57 -5.75 20.88
C SER A 107 -21.82 -4.35 20.30
N PHE A 108 -23.08 -4.00 20.01
CA PHE A 108 -23.43 -2.67 19.50
C PHE A 108 -23.04 -1.55 20.48
N TYR A 109 -23.24 -1.77 21.79
CA TYR A 109 -22.76 -0.90 22.86
C TYR A 109 -21.50 -1.49 23.49
N ASP A 110 -20.34 -1.03 23.02
CA ASP A 110 -19.05 -1.47 23.53
C ASP A 110 -18.25 -0.23 23.93
N SER A 111 -18.16 0.00 25.25
CA SER A 111 -17.45 1.14 25.85
C SER A 111 -16.09 0.74 26.42
N SER A 112 -15.54 -0.42 26.03
CA SER A 112 -14.22 -0.82 26.50
C SER A 112 -13.15 0.10 25.91
N PHE A 113 -12.87 1.20 26.61
CA PHE A 113 -11.54 1.79 26.59
C PHE A 113 -10.60 0.75 27.20
N VAL A 114 -9.88 0.01 26.36
CA VAL A 114 -8.74 -0.77 26.82
C VAL A 114 -7.65 0.26 27.13
N ALA A 115 -7.33 0.37 28.42
CA ALA A 115 -6.29 1.25 28.96
C ALA A 115 -4.89 0.83 28.47
#